data_AF-A0A4C2EJB9-F1
#
_entry.id   AF-A0A4C2EJB9-F1
#
_cell.length_a   1.000
_cell.length_b   1.000
_cell.length_c   1.000
_cell.angle_alpha   90.00
_cell.angle_beta   90.00
_cell.angle_gamma   90.00
#
_symmetry.space_group_name_H-M   'P 1'
#
loop_
_entity.id
_entity.type
_entity.pdbx_description
1 polymer ?
#
loop_
_entity_poly.entity_id
_entity_poly.type
_entity_poly.pdbx_seq_one_letter_code
_entity_poly.pdbx_strand_id
1 'polypeptide(L)'
;MTIKTMLRRDLLRAGAMAGAATIAGCTGGSTGPAFEEGFEDGLGDWESGAAIGPEVELSEFEWEFGVSEEEAASGDRSLRIWNEGDYDDGVTWGVHPVSVEAGQAYQITASAQFWSESESFNTLRDAVMRLGPEPPEVEEDFPQPGVNTTDLGETPYGGLREPLWLADGWREYTFEWTTPELSTGTLYIALGTSVIWEGDATHYIDDITVEVETQ
;
A
#
# COMPACT_ATOMS: atom_id res chain seq x y z
N MET A 1 27.45 18.52 -57.32
CA MET A 1 26.80 19.79 -57.75
C MET A 1 26.11 19.55 -59.08
N THR A 2 24.83 19.19 -59.05
CA THR A 2 23.95 19.21 -60.24
C THR A 2 22.54 19.53 -59.76
N ILE A 3 22.12 20.76 -60.00
CA ILE A 3 20.75 21.26 -59.80
C ILE A 3 19.95 20.84 -61.03
N LYS A 4 18.76 20.25 -60.84
CA LYS A 4 17.76 20.10 -61.90
C LYS A 4 16.46 20.75 -61.42
N THR A 5 15.92 21.59 -62.30
CA THR A 5 14.92 22.62 -62.03
C THR A 5 13.54 22.17 -62.52
N MET A 6 12.51 22.49 -61.71
CA MET A 6 11.08 22.77 -62.02
C MET A 6 10.18 21.73 -62.70
N LEU A 7 8.99 21.50 -62.11
CA LEU A 7 7.63 21.90 -62.58
C LEU A 7 6.56 21.21 -61.68
N ARG A 8 5.82 21.97 -60.86
CA ARG A 8 4.44 22.48 -61.07
C ARG A 8 3.31 21.44 -60.99
N ARG A 9 2.48 21.68 -59.96
CA ARG A 9 1.00 21.63 -59.86
C ARG A 9 0.32 20.29 -60.12
N ASP A 10 -0.42 19.85 -59.11
CA ASP A 10 -1.75 19.23 -59.11
C ASP A 10 -2.06 18.86 -57.64
N LEU A 11 -3.25 18.92 -57.05
CA LEU A 11 -4.58 19.35 -57.44
C LEU A 11 -5.33 19.53 -56.10
N LEU A 12 -6.04 20.65 -55.93
CA LEU A 12 -6.95 20.86 -54.81
C LEU A 12 -8.12 19.87 -54.89
N ARG A 13 -8.34 19.09 -53.83
CA ARG A 13 -9.67 18.51 -53.55
C ARG A 13 -10.16 19.04 -52.22
N ALA A 14 -11.13 19.94 -52.35
CA ALA A 14 -12.04 20.32 -51.27
C ALA A 14 -12.86 19.11 -50.84
N GLY A 15 -12.92 18.90 -49.52
CA GLY A 15 -13.87 18.02 -48.87
C GLY A 15 -14.33 18.72 -47.60
N ALA A 16 -15.42 19.48 -47.70
CA ALA A 16 -16.12 20.00 -46.54
C ALA A 16 -16.96 18.86 -45.96
N MET A 17 -16.64 18.40 -44.75
CA MET A 17 -17.59 17.69 -43.90
C MET A 17 -17.71 18.46 -42.60
N ALA A 18 -18.88 19.10 -42.44
CA ALA A 18 -19.34 19.62 -41.18
C ALA A 18 -19.64 18.42 -40.26
N GLY A 19 -18.73 18.13 -39.34
CA GLY A 19 -18.96 17.25 -38.21
C GLY A 19 -19.18 18.09 -36.97
N ALA A 20 -20.43 18.25 -36.55
CA ALA A 20 -20.75 18.70 -35.20
C ALA A 20 -20.38 17.56 -34.25
N ALA A 21 -19.17 17.59 -33.71
CA ALA A 21 -18.79 16.73 -32.60
C ALA A 21 -19.21 17.41 -31.31
N THR A 22 -20.21 16.81 -30.67
CA THR A 22 -20.64 17.08 -29.31
C THR A 22 -19.44 17.08 -28.36
N ILE A 23 -19.29 18.15 -27.59
CA ILE A 23 -18.37 18.21 -26.46
C ILE A 23 -18.97 17.30 -25.39
N ALA A 24 -18.62 16.01 -25.42
CA ALA A 24 -18.84 15.13 -24.28
C ALA A 24 -17.84 15.56 -23.22
N GLY A 25 -18.34 16.10 -22.11
CA GLY A 25 -17.53 16.38 -20.94
C GLY A 25 -16.95 15.07 -20.43
N CYS A 26 -15.65 14.89 -20.59
CA CYS A 26 -14.91 13.91 -19.81
C CYS A 26 -14.92 14.40 -18.36
N THR A 27 -15.88 13.91 -17.58
CA THR A 27 -15.68 13.79 -16.12
C THR A 27 -14.57 12.77 -15.95
N GLY A 28 -13.33 13.24 -15.94
CA GLY A 28 -12.17 12.42 -15.65
C GLY A 28 -12.23 11.98 -14.20
N GLY A 29 -12.87 10.85 -13.94
CA GLY A 29 -12.50 10.04 -12.80
C GLY A 29 -11.09 9.52 -13.09
N SER A 30 -10.14 9.81 -12.21
CA SER A 30 -8.84 9.15 -12.28
C SER A 30 -9.09 7.65 -12.29
N THR A 31 -8.65 6.96 -13.34
CA THR A 31 -8.77 5.50 -13.46
C THR A 31 -7.64 4.79 -12.69
N GLY A 32 -7.02 5.48 -11.74
CA GLY A 32 -5.94 4.98 -10.92
C GLY A 32 -6.38 4.84 -9.46
N PRO A 33 -5.58 4.14 -8.64
CA PRO A 33 -5.89 3.94 -7.23
C PRO A 33 -5.99 5.28 -6.49
N ALA A 34 -6.68 5.28 -5.35
CA ALA A 34 -6.77 6.44 -4.46
C ALA A 34 -5.41 6.74 -3.81
N PHE A 35 -4.57 5.73 -3.65
CA PHE A 35 -3.21 5.83 -3.15
C PHE A 35 -2.32 4.74 -3.78
N GLU A 36 -1.10 5.11 -4.15
CA GLU A 36 -0.06 4.22 -4.69
C GLU A 36 1.29 4.68 -4.12
N GLU A 37 2.09 3.74 -3.62
CA GLU A 37 3.40 4.03 -3.01
C GLU A 37 4.41 2.92 -3.30
N GLY A 38 5.62 3.34 -3.68
CA GLY A 38 6.79 2.47 -3.89
C GLY A 38 8.10 3.07 -3.36
N PHE A 39 8.02 4.15 -2.57
CA PHE A 39 9.13 4.76 -1.81
C PHE A 39 10.29 5.35 -2.64
N GLU A 40 10.09 5.54 -3.94
CA GLU A 40 11.08 6.14 -4.85
C GLU A 40 11.52 7.54 -4.39
N ASP A 41 10.58 8.33 -3.86
CA ASP A 41 10.79 9.69 -3.37
C ASP A 41 11.12 9.75 -1.85
N GLY A 42 11.37 8.59 -1.22
CA GLY A 42 11.64 8.49 0.22
C GLY A 42 10.37 8.28 1.06
N LEU A 43 10.40 8.65 2.33
CA LEU A 43 9.29 8.41 3.26
C LEU A 43 8.14 9.42 3.16
N GLY A 44 8.30 10.57 2.50
CA GLY A 44 7.20 11.55 2.37
C GLY A 44 6.47 11.85 3.69
N ASP A 45 5.16 11.59 3.71
CA ASP A 45 4.26 11.77 4.86
C ASP A 45 4.09 10.49 5.71
N TRP A 46 4.91 9.45 5.50
CA TRP A 46 4.90 8.25 6.33
C TRP A 46 5.45 8.53 7.72
N GLU A 47 4.69 8.14 8.73
CA GLU A 47 5.13 8.13 10.13
C GLU A 47 5.36 6.68 10.59
N SER A 48 6.37 6.46 11.42
CA SER A 48 6.69 5.13 11.94
C SER A 48 6.15 4.94 13.37
N GLY A 49 5.67 3.74 13.69
CA GLY A 49 5.25 3.35 15.02
C GLY A 49 5.77 1.98 15.41
N ALA A 50 5.83 1.73 16.72
CA ALA A 50 6.11 0.42 17.27
C ALA A 50 5.40 0.25 18.62
N ALA A 51 5.05 -0.99 18.93
CA ALA A 51 4.44 -1.40 20.19
C ALA A 51 5.04 -2.75 20.59
N ILE A 52 5.14 -2.97 21.89
CA ILE A 52 5.56 -4.24 22.48
C ILE A 52 4.70 -4.49 23.72
N GLY A 53 4.45 -5.76 24.04
CA GLY A 53 3.60 -6.15 25.14
C GLY A 53 4.02 -5.55 26.49
N PRO A 54 3.11 -5.57 27.48
CA PRO A 54 3.25 -4.81 28.73
C PRO A 54 4.40 -5.28 29.64
N GLU A 55 5.04 -6.40 29.29
CA GLU A 55 6.16 -6.97 30.04
C GLU A 55 7.50 -6.29 29.70
N VAL A 56 7.55 -5.50 28.61
CA VAL A 56 8.76 -4.84 28.11
C VAL A 56 8.46 -3.37 27.83
N GLU A 57 9.37 -2.47 28.21
CA GLU A 57 9.24 -1.06 27.85
C GLU A 57 9.66 -0.85 26.39
N LEU A 58 8.94 -0.01 25.63
CA LEU A 58 9.28 0.26 24.22
C LEU A 58 10.72 0.77 24.03
N SER A 59 11.32 1.40 25.04
CA SER A 59 12.73 1.83 24.98
C SER A 59 13.75 0.69 25.02
N GLU A 60 13.32 -0.50 25.41
CA GLU A 60 14.11 -1.74 25.42
C GLU A 60 13.86 -2.60 24.18
N PHE A 61 12.94 -2.17 23.29
CA PHE A 61 12.65 -2.81 22.02
C PHE A 61 13.38 -2.10 20.87
N GLU A 62 14.34 -2.78 20.24
CA GLU A 62 15.09 -2.27 19.10
C GLU A 62 14.36 -2.51 17.78
N TRP A 63 14.19 -1.43 17.01
CA TRP A 63 13.56 -1.48 15.69
C TRP A 63 14.04 -0.32 14.82
N GLU A 64 13.92 -0.50 13.51
CA GLU A 64 14.27 0.48 12.49
C GLU A 64 13.19 0.54 11.41
N PHE A 65 12.94 1.74 10.90
CA PHE A 65 12.03 2.02 9.81
C PHE A 65 12.67 3.03 8.87
N GLY A 66 12.72 2.72 7.57
CA GLY A 66 13.35 3.60 6.58
C GLY A 66 13.24 3.07 5.17
N VAL A 67 13.73 3.83 4.19
CA VAL A 67 13.79 3.38 2.79
C VAL A 67 15.12 2.70 2.51
N SER A 68 15.11 1.67 1.67
CA SER A 68 16.29 0.91 1.25
C SER A 68 16.35 0.74 -0.26
N GLU A 69 17.55 0.52 -0.78
CA GLU A 69 17.86 0.13 -2.18
C GLU A 69 18.32 -1.34 -2.26
N GLU A 70 18.22 -2.10 -1.15
CA GLU A 70 18.69 -3.50 -1.07
C GLU A 70 17.76 -4.48 -1.80
N GLU A 71 16.45 -4.31 -1.61
CA GLU A 71 15.40 -5.09 -2.27
C GLU A 71 14.32 -4.12 -2.74
N ALA A 72 13.79 -4.33 -3.94
CA ALA A 72 12.64 -3.58 -4.48
C ALA A 72 11.80 -4.53 -5.34
N ALA A 73 10.47 -4.46 -5.22
CA ALA A 73 9.55 -5.21 -6.06
C ALA A 73 9.41 -4.51 -7.42
N SER A 74 9.32 -3.18 -7.37
CA SER A 74 9.30 -2.26 -8.49
C SER A 74 10.29 -1.12 -8.27
N GLY A 75 10.75 -0.49 -9.35
CA GLY A 75 11.66 0.65 -9.22
C GLY A 75 13.03 0.27 -8.64
N ASP A 76 13.57 1.15 -7.81
CA ASP A 76 14.91 1.06 -7.22
C ASP A 76 14.86 1.04 -5.67
N ARG A 77 13.69 1.29 -5.05
CA ARG A 77 13.54 1.45 -3.60
C ARG A 77 12.35 0.70 -3.04
N SER A 78 12.42 0.44 -1.74
CA SER A 78 11.29 -0.07 -0.96
C SER A 78 11.37 0.40 0.49
N LEU A 79 10.29 0.20 1.24
CA LEU A 79 10.31 0.36 2.69
C LEU A 79 11.05 -0.81 3.32
N ARG A 80 11.99 -0.51 4.21
CA ARG A 80 12.69 -1.46 5.07
C ARG A 80 12.16 -1.34 6.50
N ILE A 81 11.79 -2.48 7.07
CA ILE A 81 11.50 -2.63 8.49
C ILE A 81 12.45 -3.66 9.07
N TRP A 82 13.09 -3.32 10.18
CA TRP A 82 13.82 -4.27 11.01
C TRP A 82 13.30 -4.18 12.44
N ASN A 83 13.12 -5.32 13.09
CA ASN A 83 12.82 -5.37 14.50
C ASN A 83 13.46 -6.60 15.13
N GLU A 84 13.97 -6.44 16.36
CA GLU A 84 14.52 -7.55 17.11
C GLU A 84 13.44 -8.59 17.45
N GLY A 85 13.86 -9.82 17.70
CA GLY A 85 12.96 -10.93 18.03
C GLY A 85 13.01 -11.38 19.48
N ASP A 86 13.84 -10.79 20.32
CA ASP A 86 14.23 -11.31 21.64
C ASP A 86 13.08 -11.52 22.64
N TYR A 87 11.91 -10.93 22.39
CA TYR A 87 10.77 -10.96 23.30
C TYR A 87 9.61 -11.85 22.85
N ASP A 88 9.73 -12.54 21.72
CA ASP A 88 8.62 -13.27 21.07
C ASP A 88 7.38 -12.39 20.81
N ASP A 89 7.57 -11.07 20.78
CA ASP A 89 6.51 -10.08 20.76
C ASP A 89 7.01 -8.76 20.17
N GLY A 90 6.07 -7.91 19.75
CA GLY A 90 6.33 -6.60 19.20
C GLY A 90 5.80 -6.45 17.78
N VAL A 91 5.43 -5.22 17.44
CA VAL A 91 4.99 -4.84 16.10
C VAL A 91 5.63 -3.52 15.73
N THR A 92 6.07 -3.40 14.49
CA THR A 92 6.67 -2.20 13.92
C THR A 92 5.98 -1.91 12.60
N TRP A 93 5.54 -0.67 12.40
CA TRP A 93 4.74 -0.30 11.23
C TRP A 93 5.04 1.12 10.73
N GLY A 94 4.68 1.37 9.48
CA GLY A 94 4.49 2.70 8.93
C GLY A 94 3.01 3.03 8.84
N VAL A 95 2.66 4.31 8.95
CA VAL A 95 1.30 4.82 8.73
C VAL A 95 1.32 6.01 7.78
N HIS A 96 0.35 6.05 6.86
CA HIS A 96 0.18 7.14 5.91
C HIS A 96 -1.31 7.54 5.78
N PRO A 97 -1.63 8.84 5.67
CA PRO A 97 -3.00 9.29 5.44
C PRO A 97 -3.46 9.02 3.99
N VAL A 98 -4.68 8.51 3.81
CA VAL A 98 -5.35 8.32 2.52
C VAL A 98 -6.61 9.18 2.49
N SER A 99 -6.74 10.02 1.46
CA SER A 99 -7.89 10.92 1.33
C SER A 99 -9.12 10.18 0.79
N VAL A 100 -10.29 10.43 1.40
CA VAL A 100 -11.60 9.93 0.97
C VAL A 100 -12.65 11.04 1.10
N GLU A 101 -13.83 10.86 0.53
CA GLU A 101 -14.95 11.79 0.75
C GLU A 101 -15.73 11.40 2.02
N ALA A 102 -16.06 12.38 2.84
CA ALA A 102 -16.91 12.14 4.01
C ALA A 102 -18.39 11.95 3.61
N GLY A 103 -19.14 11.23 4.44
CA GLY A 103 -20.57 10.95 4.27
C GLY A 103 -20.87 9.88 3.22
N GLN A 104 -19.91 8.98 2.96
CA GLN A 104 -20.05 7.89 1.99
C GLN A 104 -19.61 6.56 2.62
N ALA A 105 -20.19 5.47 2.12
CA ALA A 105 -19.70 4.12 2.37
C ALA A 105 -18.95 3.62 1.13
N TYR A 106 -17.93 2.80 1.35
CA TYR A 106 -17.00 2.35 0.32
C TYR A 106 -16.81 0.84 0.36
N GLN A 107 -16.48 0.28 -0.80
CA GLN A 107 -15.74 -0.96 -0.90
C GLN A 107 -14.28 -0.56 -1.18
N ILE A 108 -13.37 -0.93 -0.29
CA ILE A 108 -11.95 -0.59 -0.41
C ILE A 108 -11.13 -1.86 -0.52
N THR A 109 -10.22 -1.90 -1.49
CA THR A 109 -9.21 -2.96 -1.62
C THR A 109 -7.85 -2.36 -1.33
N ALA A 110 -7.11 -2.96 -0.40
CA ALA A 110 -5.75 -2.56 -0.11
C ALA A 110 -4.81 -3.75 -0.29
N SER A 111 -3.70 -3.51 -1.00
CA SER A 111 -2.66 -4.51 -1.23
C SER A 111 -1.26 -3.92 -1.00
N ALA A 112 -0.31 -4.78 -0.69
CA ALA A 112 1.11 -4.47 -0.66
C ALA A 112 1.93 -5.76 -0.89
N GLN A 113 3.13 -5.62 -1.42
CA GLN A 113 4.07 -6.73 -1.52
C GLN A 113 5.02 -6.73 -0.34
N PHE A 114 5.20 -7.89 0.29
CA PHE A 114 6.17 -8.12 1.35
C PHE A 114 7.24 -9.09 0.85
N TRP A 115 8.50 -8.77 1.12
CA TRP A 115 9.63 -9.62 0.80
C TRP A 115 10.02 -10.50 1.99
N SER A 116 10.40 -11.75 1.73
CA SER A 116 11.05 -12.64 2.71
C SER A 116 12.35 -13.21 2.12
N GLU A 117 13.41 -13.30 2.93
CA GLU A 117 14.74 -13.80 2.49
C GLU A 117 14.70 -15.24 1.97
N SER A 118 13.75 -16.04 2.46
CA SER A 118 13.56 -17.41 2.02
C SER A 118 12.14 -17.90 2.32
N GLU A 119 11.71 -19.00 1.70
CA GLU A 119 10.56 -19.75 2.20
C GLU A 119 10.95 -20.54 3.47
N SER A 120 10.13 -20.51 4.51
CA SER A 120 10.38 -21.21 5.77
C SER A 120 9.11 -21.83 6.34
N PHE A 121 9.23 -23.03 6.90
CA PHE A 121 8.16 -23.64 7.69
C PHE A 121 8.01 -22.97 9.08
N ASN A 122 9.08 -22.37 9.59
CA ASN A 122 9.04 -21.59 10.82
C ASN A 122 8.70 -20.14 10.45
N THR A 123 7.49 -19.70 10.78
CA THR A 123 7.07 -18.31 10.66
C THR A 123 7.60 -17.53 11.86
N LEU A 124 8.48 -16.57 11.62
CA LEU A 124 9.04 -15.71 12.68
C LEU A 124 8.27 -14.41 12.87
N ARG A 125 7.57 -13.96 11.82
CA ARG A 125 6.78 -12.72 11.77
C ARG A 125 5.49 -12.91 10.98
N ASP A 126 4.50 -12.09 11.32
CA ASP A 126 3.35 -11.83 10.46
C ASP A 126 3.55 -10.51 9.70
N ALA A 127 3.03 -10.44 8.48
CA ALA A 127 2.69 -9.20 7.80
C ALA A 127 1.44 -8.65 8.47
N VAL A 128 1.47 -7.37 8.87
CA VAL A 128 0.30 -6.67 9.39
C VAL A 128 -0.08 -5.55 8.42
N MET A 129 -1.37 -5.44 8.12
CA MET A 129 -1.93 -4.32 7.39
C MET A 129 -3.25 -3.89 8.02
N ARG A 130 -3.53 -2.60 8.01
CA ARG A 130 -4.76 -2.01 8.54
C ARG A 130 -5.10 -0.73 7.82
N LEU A 131 -6.37 -0.53 7.49
CA LEU A 131 -6.92 0.73 7.00
C LEU A 131 -8.14 1.12 7.85
N GLY A 132 -8.12 2.32 8.43
CA GLY A 132 -9.24 2.79 9.25
C GLY A 132 -9.26 4.29 9.49
N PRO A 133 -10.31 4.82 10.16
CA PRO A 133 -10.48 6.26 10.41
C PRO A 133 -9.47 6.86 11.40
N GLU A 134 -8.88 6.03 12.25
CA GLU A 134 -7.89 6.41 13.26
C GLU A 134 -6.59 5.62 13.00
N PRO A 135 -5.41 6.24 13.11
CA PRO A 135 -4.15 5.51 13.00
C PRO A 135 -3.99 4.51 14.17
N PRO A 136 -3.30 3.38 14.00
CA PRO A 136 -3.01 2.48 15.10
C PRO A 136 -1.99 3.11 16.07
N GLU A 137 -2.19 2.89 17.36
CA GLU A 137 -1.31 3.33 18.45
C GLU A 137 -0.69 2.14 19.19
N VAL A 138 -1.37 0.99 19.20
CA VAL A 138 -0.96 -0.24 19.90
C VAL A 138 -1.13 -1.47 19.01
N GLU A 139 -0.57 -2.60 19.41
CA GLU A 139 -0.68 -3.85 18.64
C GLU A 139 -2.13 -4.31 18.46
N GLU A 140 -2.96 -4.14 19.49
CA GLU A 140 -4.35 -4.57 19.48
C GLU A 140 -5.23 -3.82 18.47
N ASP A 141 -4.74 -2.72 17.89
CA ASP A 141 -5.42 -2.03 16.82
C ASP A 141 -5.36 -2.80 15.49
N PHE A 142 -4.39 -3.71 15.33
CA PHE A 142 -4.26 -4.59 14.18
C PHE A 142 -5.16 -5.84 14.31
N PRO A 143 -5.50 -6.50 13.18
CA PRO A 143 -6.15 -7.81 13.22
C PRO A 143 -5.39 -8.83 14.06
N GLN A 144 -6.14 -9.74 14.68
CA GLN A 144 -5.56 -10.88 15.40
C GLN A 144 -4.82 -11.83 14.44
N PRO A 145 -3.83 -12.61 14.91
CA PRO A 145 -3.09 -13.54 14.07
C PRO A 145 -4.00 -14.46 13.23
N GLY A 146 -3.75 -14.51 11.93
CA GLY A 146 -4.51 -15.31 10.96
C GLY A 146 -5.86 -14.71 10.56
N VAL A 147 -6.15 -13.46 10.90
CA VAL A 147 -7.38 -12.77 10.52
C VAL A 147 -7.14 -11.87 9.31
N ASN A 148 -8.02 -11.99 8.31
CA ASN A 148 -8.17 -11.08 7.18
C ASN A 148 -9.64 -10.61 7.14
N THR A 149 -9.88 -9.32 6.97
CA THR A 149 -11.24 -8.73 7.12
C THR A 149 -12.16 -8.89 5.91
N THR A 150 -11.66 -9.33 4.74
CA THR A 150 -12.39 -9.38 3.46
C THR A 150 -13.82 -9.92 3.55
N ASP A 151 -14.04 -10.98 4.33
CA ASP A 151 -15.35 -11.66 4.43
C ASP A 151 -16.09 -11.42 5.74
N LEU A 152 -15.69 -10.40 6.52
CA LEU A 152 -16.32 -10.08 7.81
C LEU A 152 -17.54 -9.13 7.68
N GLY A 153 -17.82 -8.65 6.47
CA GLY A 153 -18.87 -7.67 6.20
C GLY A 153 -18.46 -6.26 6.64
N GLU A 154 -19.41 -5.48 7.14
CA GLU A 154 -19.14 -4.12 7.62
C GLU A 154 -18.41 -4.14 8.96
N THR A 155 -17.18 -3.61 8.96
CA THR A 155 -16.30 -3.53 10.15
C THR A 155 -15.82 -2.10 10.38
N PRO A 156 -15.38 -1.73 11.61
CA PRO A 156 -14.85 -0.39 11.89
C PRO A 156 -13.55 -0.04 11.15
N TYR A 157 -12.80 -1.05 10.71
CA TYR A 157 -11.57 -0.96 9.93
C TYR A 157 -11.40 -2.22 9.07
N GLY A 158 -10.60 -2.13 8.02
CA GLY A 158 -10.13 -3.26 7.23
C GLY A 158 -8.69 -3.62 7.57
N GLY A 159 -8.27 -4.87 7.37
CA GLY A 159 -6.90 -5.27 7.59
C GLY A 159 -6.64 -6.76 7.43
N LEU A 160 -5.37 -7.13 7.57
CA LEU A 160 -4.93 -8.51 7.75
C LEU A 160 -3.78 -8.63 8.74
N ARG A 161 -3.62 -9.84 9.30
CA ARG A 161 -2.41 -10.30 9.97
C ARG A 161 -2.13 -11.73 9.53
N GLU A 162 -1.14 -11.89 8.66
CA GLU A 162 -0.86 -13.17 7.98
C GLU A 162 0.63 -13.53 8.04
N PRO A 163 0.97 -14.82 8.11
CA PRO A 163 2.37 -15.28 8.15
C PRO A 163 3.24 -14.74 7.00
N LEU A 164 4.47 -14.32 7.32
CA LEU A 164 5.56 -14.13 6.36
C LEU A 164 6.32 -15.44 6.07
N TRP A 165 7.34 -15.40 5.21
CA TRP A 165 8.12 -16.58 4.74
C TRP A 165 7.30 -17.68 4.06
N LEU A 166 6.09 -17.38 3.58
CA LEU A 166 5.28 -18.32 2.80
C LEU A 166 5.82 -18.56 1.38
N ALA A 167 6.74 -17.70 0.93
CA ALA A 167 7.46 -17.82 -0.32
C ALA A 167 8.83 -17.15 -0.18
N ASP A 168 9.78 -17.54 -1.03
CA ASP A 168 11.04 -16.83 -1.22
C ASP A 168 10.80 -15.56 -2.06
N GLY A 169 11.35 -14.43 -1.63
CA GLY A 169 11.19 -13.13 -2.26
C GLY A 169 9.85 -12.46 -1.99
N TRP A 170 9.32 -11.77 -3.00
CA TRP A 170 8.12 -10.94 -2.90
C TRP A 170 6.82 -11.74 -2.97
N ARG A 171 5.88 -11.37 -2.10
CA ARG A 171 4.51 -11.90 -2.07
C ARG A 171 3.52 -10.78 -1.80
N GLU A 172 2.44 -10.77 -2.57
CA GLU A 172 1.32 -9.86 -2.35
C GLU A 172 0.44 -10.32 -1.16
N TYR A 173 0.05 -9.34 -0.34
CA TYR A 173 -0.92 -9.45 0.74
C TYR A 173 -2.04 -8.45 0.49
N THR A 174 -3.29 -8.91 0.57
CA THR A 174 -4.46 -8.12 0.18
C THR A 174 -5.63 -8.36 1.14
N PHE A 175 -6.34 -7.29 1.49
CA PHE A 175 -7.65 -7.37 2.12
C PHE A 175 -8.65 -6.45 1.42
N GLU A 176 -9.92 -6.81 1.51
CA GLU A 176 -11.05 -5.96 1.16
C GLU A 176 -11.74 -5.46 2.44
N TRP A 177 -12.33 -4.28 2.37
CA TRP A 177 -13.06 -3.66 3.46
C TRP A 177 -14.33 -2.99 2.96
N THR A 178 -15.46 -3.48 3.45
CA THR A 178 -16.76 -2.83 3.33
C THR A 178 -16.90 -1.83 4.48
N THR A 179 -16.80 -0.55 4.19
CA THR A 179 -16.86 0.49 5.23
C THR A 179 -18.30 0.77 5.65
N PRO A 180 -18.53 1.17 6.92
CA PRO A 180 -19.71 1.96 7.27
C PRO A 180 -19.66 3.31 6.53
N GLU A 181 -20.74 4.10 6.63
CA GLU A 181 -20.70 5.51 6.23
C GLU A 181 -19.61 6.24 7.05
N LEU A 182 -18.58 6.73 6.38
CA LEU A 182 -17.45 7.39 7.01
C LEU A 182 -17.77 8.86 7.28
N SER A 183 -17.58 9.32 8.51
CA SER A 183 -17.76 10.73 8.88
C SER A 183 -16.50 11.60 8.69
N THR A 184 -15.41 10.99 8.24
CA THR A 184 -14.09 11.60 8.03
C THR A 184 -13.73 11.65 6.55
N GLY A 185 -12.89 12.61 6.15
CA GLY A 185 -12.29 12.69 4.81
C GLY A 185 -10.89 12.07 4.73
N THR A 186 -10.46 11.37 5.78
CA THR A 186 -9.13 10.78 5.87
C THR A 186 -9.21 9.42 6.54
N LEU A 187 -8.59 8.45 5.90
CA LEU A 187 -8.26 7.14 6.44
C LEU A 187 -6.75 7.04 6.67
N TYR A 188 -6.31 6.04 7.42
CA TYR A 188 -4.89 5.77 7.68
C TYR A 188 -4.57 4.35 7.26
N ILE A 189 -3.76 4.20 6.22
CA ILE A 189 -3.17 2.91 5.85
C ILE A 189 -1.96 2.70 6.74
N ALA A 190 -1.91 1.57 7.43
CA ALA A 190 -0.78 1.14 8.23
C ALA A 190 -0.34 -0.26 7.79
N LEU A 191 0.96 -0.46 7.68
CA LEU A 191 1.56 -1.74 7.28
C LEU A 191 2.91 -1.95 7.95
N GLY A 192 3.21 -3.20 8.26
CA GLY A 192 4.38 -3.52 9.06
C GLY A 192 4.55 -5.00 9.32
N THR A 193 5.36 -5.31 10.32
CA THR A 193 5.67 -6.68 10.73
C THR A 193 5.44 -6.87 12.22
N SER A 194 4.93 -8.03 12.61
CA SER A 194 4.76 -8.43 14.01
C SER A 194 5.56 -9.68 14.35
N VAL A 195 6.24 -9.67 15.49
CA VAL A 195 7.03 -10.79 16.05
C VAL A 195 6.11 -11.94 16.47
N ILE A 196 6.49 -13.17 16.10
CA ILE A 196 5.86 -14.41 16.57
C ILE A 196 6.86 -15.27 17.35
N TRP A 197 8.11 -15.30 16.91
CA TRP A 197 9.17 -16.13 17.49
C TRP A 197 10.52 -15.42 17.50
N GLU A 198 11.37 -15.82 18.45
CA GLU A 198 12.76 -15.39 18.62
C GLU A 198 13.53 -15.41 17.29
N GLY A 199 14.11 -14.27 16.96
CA GLY A 199 14.96 -14.09 15.79
C GLY A 199 14.75 -12.74 15.13
N ASP A 200 15.81 -11.95 15.04
CA ASP A 200 15.80 -10.65 14.35
C ASP A 200 15.55 -10.85 12.86
N ALA A 201 14.77 -9.95 12.26
CA ALA A 201 14.47 -10.03 10.84
C ALA A 201 14.37 -8.65 10.20
N THR A 202 14.84 -8.55 8.97
CA THR A 202 14.56 -7.41 8.08
C THR A 202 13.54 -7.86 7.05
N HIS A 203 12.51 -7.03 6.83
CA HIS A 203 11.57 -7.19 5.72
C HIS A 203 11.54 -5.93 4.86
N TYR A 204 11.14 -6.15 3.62
CA TYR A 204 10.91 -5.09 2.66
C TYR A 204 9.45 -5.07 2.24
N ILE A 205 8.90 -3.86 2.05
CA ILE A 205 7.50 -3.65 1.67
C ILE A 205 7.44 -2.65 0.52
N ASP A 206 6.67 -2.98 -0.51
CA ASP A 206 6.63 -2.22 -1.76
C ASP A 206 5.27 -2.39 -2.48
N ASP A 207 5.05 -1.65 -3.56
CA ASP A 207 3.86 -1.68 -4.41
C ASP A 207 2.54 -1.57 -3.61
N ILE A 208 2.48 -0.61 -2.68
CA ILE A 208 1.28 -0.39 -1.86
C ILE A 208 0.21 0.26 -2.71
N THR A 209 -0.99 -0.31 -2.72
CA THR A 209 -2.14 0.23 -3.46
C THR A 209 -3.37 0.28 -2.57
N VAL A 210 -4.14 1.37 -2.66
CA VAL A 210 -5.49 1.47 -2.09
C VAL A 210 -6.47 1.91 -3.17
N GLU A 211 -7.41 1.03 -3.50
CA GLU A 211 -8.49 1.27 -4.44
C GLU A 211 -9.80 1.53 -3.68
N VAL A 212 -10.50 2.60 -4.01
CA VAL A 212 -11.71 3.05 -3.30
C VAL A 212 -12.88 3.12 -4.27
N GLU A 213 -13.90 2.31 -4.04
CA GLU A 213 -15.14 2.31 -4.82
C GLU A 213 -16.32 2.73 -3.93
N THR A 214 -17.13 3.67 -4.39
CA THR A 214 -18.36 4.06 -3.68
C THR A 214 -19.42 2.96 -3.75
N GLN A 215 -20.08 2.66 -2.63
CA GLN A 215 -21.23 1.75 -2.59
C GLN A 215 -22.53 2.39 -3.08
#